data_AF-A0A1T5DSB5-F1
#
_entry.id   AF-A0A1T5DSB5-F1
#
_cell.length_a   1.000
_cell.length_b   1.000
_cell.length_c   1.000
_cell.angle_alpha   90.00
_cell.angle_beta   90.00
_cell.angle_gamma   90.00
#
_symmetry.space_group_name_H-M   'P 1'
#
loop_
_entity.id
_entity.type
_entity.pdbx_description
1 polymer ?
#
loop_
_entity_poly.entity_id
_entity_poly.type
_entity_poly.pdbx_seq_one_letter_code
_entity_poly.pdbx_strand_id
1 'polypeptide(L)'
;MRRRAPARAAVRIGCSGWNYRHWRGAFYPEDLPLKHWFSYYADHFGAVEINNSFYRLPAPELFSLWRERAPHDFFYAVKVNRFITQAKKLKDCEEPLARMLDAARCLGPTLGPLLYQLELMGWMPPSIGIGRNWKTRCFAVSIVAI
;
A
#
# COMPACT_ATOMS: atom_id res chain seq x y z
N MET A 1 5.80 -26.84 -29.47
CA MET A 1 6.21 -26.19 -28.21
C MET A 1 5.06 -26.21 -27.22
N ARG A 2 5.12 -27.01 -26.15
CA ARG A 2 4.13 -26.97 -25.06
C ARG A 2 4.46 -25.78 -24.17
N ARG A 3 3.59 -24.77 -24.10
CA ARG A 3 3.68 -23.70 -23.09
C ARG A 3 3.54 -24.35 -21.72
N ARG A 4 4.58 -24.24 -20.88
CA ARG A 4 4.53 -24.61 -19.47
C ARG A 4 3.46 -23.72 -18.82
N ALA A 5 2.43 -24.31 -18.21
CA ALA A 5 1.49 -23.53 -17.42
C ALA A 5 2.29 -22.80 -16.32
N PRO A 6 2.07 -21.49 -16.10
CA PRO A 6 2.75 -20.79 -15.02
C PRO A 6 2.42 -21.49 -13.70
N ALA A 7 3.44 -21.68 -12.84
CA ALA A 7 3.21 -22.12 -11.48
C ALA A 7 2.16 -21.19 -10.84
N ARG A 8 1.17 -21.75 -10.14
CA ARG A 8 0.12 -20.98 -9.47
C ARG A 8 0.79 -19.97 -8.54
N ALA A 9 0.70 -18.68 -8.84
CA ALA A 9 1.20 -17.63 -7.95
C ALA A 9 0.43 -17.72 -6.63
N ALA A 10 1.15 -17.63 -5.50
CA ALA A 10 0.51 -17.49 -4.21
C ALA A 10 -0.28 -16.17 -4.22
N VAL A 11 -1.51 -16.17 -3.73
CA VAL A 11 -2.32 -14.95 -3.62
C VAL A 11 -2.28 -14.49 -2.18
N ARG A 12 -1.82 -13.26 -1.94
CA ARG A 12 -1.92 -12.62 -0.63
C ARG A 12 -3.09 -11.65 -0.55
N ILE A 13 -3.69 -11.58 0.62
CA ILE A 13 -4.81 -10.67 0.92
C ILE A 13 -4.39 -9.78 2.08
N GLY A 14 -4.75 -8.51 1.97
CA GLY A 14 -4.46 -7.49 2.96
C GLY A 14 -5.33 -6.26 2.78
N CYS A 15 -5.19 -5.34 3.72
CA CYS A 15 -5.89 -4.07 3.76
C CYS A 15 -4.96 -2.90 3.46
N SER A 16 -5.57 -1.74 3.25
CA SER A 16 -4.90 -0.47 2.98
C SER A 16 -4.38 0.20 4.26
N GLY A 17 -3.66 -0.55 5.10
CA GLY A 17 -3.24 -0.13 6.45
C GLY A 17 -3.84 -1.02 7.55
N TRP A 18 -3.36 -0.84 8.79
CA TRP A 18 -3.72 -1.68 9.94
C TRP A 18 -3.94 -0.90 11.24
N ASN A 19 -3.93 0.44 11.22
CA ASN A 19 -4.02 1.25 12.45
C ASN A 19 -5.23 2.17 12.42
N TYR A 20 -6.41 1.57 12.60
CA TYR A 20 -7.70 2.27 12.53
C TYR A 20 -8.50 2.09 13.81
N ARG A 21 -8.76 3.19 14.53
CA ARG A 21 -9.48 3.15 15.82
C ARG A 21 -10.87 2.54 15.74
N HIS A 22 -11.57 2.77 14.64
CA HIS A 22 -12.92 2.25 14.41
C HIS A 22 -12.95 0.73 14.12
N TRP A 23 -11.80 0.06 13.98
CA TRP A 23 -11.74 -1.41 13.88
C TRP A 23 -11.80 -2.10 15.24
N ARG A 24 -11.67 -1.36 16.34
CA ARG A 24 -11.87 -1.90 17.69
C ARG A 24 -13.32 -2.33 17.88
N GLY A 25 -13.52 -3.50 18.46
CA GLY A 25 -14.82 -4.16 18.63
C GLY A 25 -15.31 -4.90 17.37
N ALA A 26 -14.90 -4.46 16.17
CA ALA A 26 -15.29 -5.09 14.90
C ALA A 26 -14.27 -6.12 14.38
N PHE A 27 -12.98 -5.82 14.53
CA PHE A 27 -11.86 -6.67 14.13
C PHE A 27 -10.84 -6.83 15.26
N TYR A 28 -10.44 -5.74 15.91
CA TYR A 28 -9.58 -5.81 17.09
C TYR A 28 -10.42 -6.02 18.37
N PRO A 29 -9.99 -6.89 19.30
CA PRO A 29 -10.59 -6.97 20.62
C PRO A 29 -10.64 -5.60 21.32
N GLU A 30 -11.66 -5.35 22.14
CA GLU A 30 -11.89 -4.04 22.78
C GLU A 30 -10.73 -3.58 23.66
N ASP A 31 -10.13 -4.52 24.36
CA ASP A 31 -9.04 -4.33 25.32
C ASP A 31 -7.65 -4.47 24.70
N LEU A 32 -7.54 -4.80 23.40
CA LEU A 32 -6.25 -5.01 22.74
C LEU A 32 -5.42 -3.71 22.72
N PRO A 33 -4.23 -3.68 23.38
CA PRO A 33 -3.36 -2.50 23.36
C PRO A 33 -2.86 -2.20 21.95
N LEU A 34 -2.76 -0.90 21.59
CA LEU A 34 -2.33 -0.45 20.25
C LEU A 34 -1.00 -1.06 19.77
N LYS A 35 -0.06 -1.32 20.69
CA LYS A 35 1.23 -1.94 20.36
C LYS A 35 1.11 -3.36 19.79
N HIS A 36 0.00 -4.06 20.05
CA HIS A 36 -0.27 -5.41 19.57
C HIS A 36 -1.11 -5.46 18.29
N TRP A 37 -1.60 -4.32 17.79
CA TRP A 37 -2.52 -4.31 16.64
C TRP A 37 -1.88 -4.82 15.36
N PHE A 38 -0.59 -4.53 15.16
CA PHE A 38 0.13 -5.06 14.01
C PHE A 38 0.25 -6.59 14.07
N SER A 39 0.64 -7.13 15.22
CA SER A 39 0.74 -8.59 15.41
C SER A 39 -0.61 -9.26 15.15
N TYR A 40 -1.67 -8.74 15.78
CA TYR A 40 -3.03 -9.26 15.59
C TYR A 40 -3.47 -9.20 14.12
N TYR A 41 -3.18 -8.09 13.43
CA TYR A 41 -3.45 -7.97 12.00
C TYR A 41 -2.68 -9.01 11.16
N ALA A 42 -1.39 -9.19 11.45
CA ALA A 42 -0.50 -10.10 10.72
C ALA A 42 -0.83 -11.58 10.96
N ASP A 43 -1.52 -11.91 12.05
CA ASP A 43 -2.07 -13.26 12.29
C ASP A 43 -3.27 -13.58 11.38
N HIS A 44 -3.94 -12.57 10.83
CA HIS A 44 -5.13 -12.74 9.98
C HIS A 44 -4.88 -12.47 8.49
N PHE A 45 -3.88 -11.65 8.16
CA PHE A 45 -3.57 -11.23 6.79
C PHE A 45 -2.09 -11.41 6.47
N GLY A 46 -1.80 -11.88 5.24
CA GLY A 46 -0.43 -12.10 4.76
C GLY A 46 0.22 -10.87 4.11
N ALA A 47 -0.50 -9.75 3.99
CA ALA A 47 0.04 -8.53 3.42
C ALA A 47 -0.64 -7.26 3.97
N VAL A 48 0.01 -6.12 3.76
CA VAL A 48 -0.60 -4.80 4.00
C VAL A 48 -0.04 -3.74 3.06
N GLU A 49 -0.88 -2.80 2.65
CA GLU A 49 -0.42 -1.60 1.94
C GLU A 49 -0.03 -0.50 2.94
N ILE A 50 1.20 0.01 2.82
CA ILE A 50 1.67 1.20 3.52
C ILE A 50 1.18 2.43 2.77
N ASN A 51 0.22 3.13 3.37
CA ASN A 51 -0.32 4.40 2.88
C ASN A 51 0.40 5.64 3.40
N ASN A 52 1.09 5.54 4.54
CA ASN A 52 1.74 6.71 5.15
C ASN A 52 2.73 7.37 4.17
N SER A 53 3.46 6.54 3.42
CA SER A 53 4.42 6.95 2.38
C SER A 53 3.82 7.81 1.27
N PHE A 54 2.51 7.69 1.04
CA PHE A 54 1.80 8.52 0.07
C PHE A 54 1.82 10.00 0.46
N TYR A 55 1.68 10.31 1.75
CA TYR A 55 1.61 11.68 2.25
C TYR A 55 2.96 12.23 2.68
N ARG A 56 3.78 11.40 3.33
CA ARG A 56 5.10 11.76 3.85
C ARG A 56 6.01 10.55 3.70
N LEU A 57 7.24 10.76 3.21
CA LEU A 57 8.23 9.69 3.18
C LEU A 57 8.63 9.35 4.63
N PRO A 58 8.37 8.12 5.14
CA PRO A 58 8.83 7.74 6.46
C PRO A 58 10.35 7.60 6.47
N ALA A 59 10.94 7.79 7.65
CA ALA A 59 12.37 7.59 7.82
C ALA A 59 12.75 6.11 7.58
N PRO A 60 13.95 5.81 7.05
CA PRO A 60 14.41 4.44 6.80
C PRO A 60 14.32 3.51 8.02
N GLU A 61 14.53 4.06 9.23
CA GLU A 61 14.48 3.33 10.49
C GLU A 61 13.08 2.76 10.75
N LEU A 62 12.03 3.47 10.32
CA LEU A 62 10.65 2.98 10.47
C LEU A 62 10.37 1.79 9.55
N PHE A 63 10.93 1.79 8.34
CA PHE A 63 10.85 0.64 7.43
C PHE A 63 11.60 -0.57 8.00
N SER A 64 12.79 -0.36 8.58
CA SER A 64 13.52 -1.42 9.29
C SER A 64 12.71 -2.00 10.45
N LEU A 65 12.06 -1.15 11.25
CA LEU A 65 11.20 -1.58 12.35
C LEU A 65 9.99 -2.39 11.86
N TRP A 66 9.39 -2.02 10.73
CA TRP A 66 8.30 -2.80 10.12
C TRP A 66 8.77 -4.16 9.64
N ARG A 67 9.95 -4.23 9.00
CA ARG A 67 10.57 -5.50 8.61
C ARG A 67 10.75 -6.42 9.82
N GLU A 68 11.29 -5.90 10.91
CA GLU A 68 11.58 -6.67 12.13
C GLU A 68 10.32 -7.21 12.82
N ARG A 69 9.18 -6.54 12.66
CA ARG A 69 7.90 -6.96 13.25
C ARG A 69 7.15 -7.97 12.40
N ALA A 70 7.36 -7.97 11.08
CA ALA A 70 6.62 -8.81 10.16
C ALA A 70 6.93 -10.30 10.39
N PRO A 71 5.92 -11.18 10.48
CA PRO A 71 6.17 -12.61 10.54
C PRO A 71 6.70 -13.12 9.20
N HIS A 72 7.14 -14.38 9.20
CA HIS A 72 7.55 -15.06 7.97
C HIS A 72 6.42 -15.03 6.93
N ASP A 73 6.77 -14.85 5.65
CA ASP A 73 5.85 -14.72 4.52
C ASP A 73 4.86 -13.55 4.54
N PHE A 74 5.08 -12.55 5.40
CA PHE A 74 4.32 -11.29 5.37
C PHE A 74 4.96 -10.24 4.47
N PHE A 75 4.15 -9.53 3.70
CA PHE A 75 4.63 -8.57 2.71
C PHE A 75 3.97 -7.20 2.82
N TYR A 76 4.78 -6.16 2.60
CA TYR A 76 4.33 -4.78 2.55
C TYR A 76 4.29 -4.30 1.10
N ALA A 77 3.13 -3.83 0.65
CA ALA A 77 3.04 -3.03 -0.56
C ALA A 77 3.23 -1.55 -0.22
N VAL A 78 4.19 -0.88 -0.84
CA VAL A 78 4.49 0.52 -0.50
C VAL A 78 3.85 1.43 -1.52
N LYS A 79 2.95 2.30 -1.07
CA LYS A 79 2.33 3.30 -1.95
C LYS A 79 3.29 4.44 -2.22
N VAL A 80 3.49 4.73 -3.50
CA VAL A 80 4.43 5.76 -3.96
C VAL A 80 3.96 7.15 -3.54
N ASN A 81 4.90 7.98 -3.09
CA ASN A 81 4.60 9.31 -2.57
C ASN A 81 3.84 10.16 -3.60
N ARG A 82 2.79 10.85 -3.16
CA ARG A 82 1.95 11.70 -4.01
C ARG A 82 2.74 12.83 -4.69
N PHE A 83 3.85 13.27 -4.09
CA PHE A 83 4.74 14.24 -4.71
C PHE A 83 5.30 13.71 -6.04
N ILE A 84 5.62 12.42 -6.11
CA ILE A 84 6.12 11.75 -7.32
C ILE A 84 4.97 11.52 -8.31
N THR A 85 3.86 10.92 -7.86
CA THR A 85 2.79 10.47 -8.75
C THR A 85 1.80 11.57 -9.16
N GLN A 86 1.49 12.51 -8.28
CA GLN A 86 0.45 13.52 -8.51
C GLN A 86 1.04 14.91 -8.79
N ALA A 87 2.01 15.36 -7.99
CA ALA A 87 2.58 16.70 -8.15
C ALA A 87 3.56 16.75 -9.33
N LYS A 88 4.55 15.86 -9.34
CA LYS A 88 5.54 15.72 -10.43
C LYS A 88 5.01 14.94 -11.62
N LYS A 89 3.94 14.14 -11.45
CA LYS A 89 3.35 13.30 -12.51
C LYS A 89 4.39 12.46 -13.23
N LEU A 90 5.33 11.89 -12.46
CA LEU A 90 6.44 11.08 -12.94
C LEU A 90 7.43 11.82 -13.86
N LYS A 91 7.48 13.16 -13.82
CA LYS A 91 8.45 13.98 -14.55
C LYS A 91 9.52 14.55 -13.61
N ASP A 92 10.78 14.52 -14.03
CA ASP A 92 11.93 15.08 -13.30
C ASP A 92 11.88 14.74 -11.80
N CYS A 93 11.70 13.44 -11.52
CA CYS A 93 11.45 12.91 -10.18
C CYS A 93 12.43 11.79 -9.78
N GLU A 94 13.55 11.67 -10.47
CA GLU A 94 14.59 10.66 -10.24
C GLU A 94 15.11 10.72 -8.81
N GLU A 95 15.47 11.92 -8.35
CA GLU A 95 16.02 12.15 -7.01
C GLU A 95 15.00 11.86 -5.87
N PRO A 96 13.76 12.40 -5.88
CA PRO A 96 12.78 12.03 -4.88
C PRO A 96 12.36 10.56 -4.95
N LEU A 97 12.34 9.95 -6.14
CA LEU A 97 12.09 8.52 -6.31
C LEU A 97 13.22 7.69 -5.71
N ALA A 98 14.49 8.02 -5.99
CA ALA A 98 15.65 7.33 -5.43
C ALA A 98 15.62 7.34 -3.90
N ARG A 99 15.41 8.51 -3.27
CA ARG A 99 15.27 8.61 -1.80
C ARG A 99 14.16 7.73 -1.25
N MET A 100 13.02 7.67 -1.94
CA MET A 100 11.91 6.82 -1.54
C MET A 100 12.26 5.34 -1.66
N LEU A 101 12.90 4.94 -2.77
CA LEU A 101 13.31 3.56 -3.00
C LEU A 101 14.37 3.12 -1.99
N ASP A 102 15.32 3.98 -1.65
CA ASP A 102 16.35 3.70 -0.64
C ASP A 102 15.72 3.45 0.74
N ALA A 103 14.75 4.27 1.14
CA ALA A 103 14.01 4.05 2.38
C ALA A 103 13.17 2.76 2.33
N ALA A 104 12.47 2.49 1.22
CA ALA A 104 11.63 1.30 1.08
C ALA A 104 12.45 0.00 1.07
N ARG A 105 13.69 0.03 0.55
CA ARG A 105 14.62 -1.12 0.55
C ARG A 105 14.94 -1.62 1.96
N CYS A 106 14.80 -0.78 2.99
CA CYS A 106 14.95 -1.21 4.39
C CYS A 106 13.93 -2.29 4.79
N LEU A 107 12.81 -2.47 4.06
CA LEU A 107 11.88 -3.58 4.25
C LEU A 107 12.48 -4.95 3.89
N GLY A 108 13.55 -4.98 3.10
CA GLY A 108 14.27 -6.21 2.76
C GLY A 108 13.35 -7.28 2.15
N PRO A 109 13.39 -8.54 2.65
CA PRO A 109 12.58 -9.64 2.10
C PRO A 109 11.07 -9.44 2.19
N THR A 110 10.61 -8.56 3.09
CA THR A 110 9.18 -8.26 3.28
C THR A 110 8.68 -7.18 2.32
N LEU A 111 9.57 -6.59 1.51
CA LEU A 111 9.18 -5.64 0.48
C LEU A 111 8.43 -6.35 -0.64
N GLY A 112 7.14 -6.06 -0.76
CA GLY A 112 6.31 -6.44 -1.88
C GLY A 112 6.32 -5.40 -3.00
N PRO A 113 5.20 -5.23 -3.72
CA PRO A 113 5.13 -4.31 -4.85
C PRO A 113 5.13 -2.83 -4.41
N LEU A 114 5.50 -1.96 -5.35
CA LEU A 114 5.28 -0.51 -5.24
C LEU A 114 3.98 -0.14 -5.94
N LEU A 115 3.07 0.53 -5.23
CA LEU A 115 1.80 0.97 -5.79
C LEU A 115 1.88 2.41 -6.32
N TYR A 116 1.75 2.56 -7.64
CA TYR A 116 1.64 3.85 -8.30
C TYR A 116 0.17 4.20 -8.54
N GLN A 117 -0.43 4.96 -7.63
CA GLN A 117 -1.77 5.52 -7.84
C GLN A 117 -1.65 6.82 -8.65
N LEU A 118 -2.17 6.80 -9.88
CA LEU A 118 -2.22 7.96 -10.76
C LEU A 118 -3.61 8.59 -10.73
N GLU A 119 -3.65 9.92 -10.68
CA GLU A 119 -4.90 10.65 -10.91
C GLU A 119 -5.10 10.84 -12.42
N LEU A 120 -6.27 10.45 -12.92
CA LEU A 120 -6.65 10.75 -14.29
C LEU A 120 -6.94 12.25 -14.40
N MET A 121 -6.10 12.97 -15.12
CA MET A 121 -6.45 14.32 -15.57
C MET A 121 -7.53 14.23 -16.65
N GLY A 122 -8.73 14.71 -16.31
CA GLY A 122 -9.55 15.50 -17.24
C GLY A 122 -10.11 14.84 -18.51
N TRP A 123 -10.03 13.52 -18.70
CA TRP A 123 -10.83 12.89 -19.77
C TRP A 123 -12.20 12.51 -19.22
N MET A 124 -13.19 13.38 -19.48
CA MET A 124 -14.60 13.08 -19.34
C MET A 124 -15.18 13.01 -20.75
N PRO A 125 -15.68 11.85 -21.23
CA PRO A 125 -16.39 11.82 -22.50
C PRO A 125 -17.62 12.73 -22.38
N PRO A 126 -17.89 13.63 -23.35
CA PRO A 126 -18.96 14.63 -23.25
C PRO A 126 -20.38 14.06 -23.12
N SER A 127 -20.56 12.73 -23.23
CA SER A 127 -21.87 12.07 -23.25
C SER A 127 -22.34 11.48 -21.92
N ILE A 128 -21.53 11.50 -20.85
CA ILE A 128 -21.94 10.93 -19.56
C ILE A 128 -22.35 12.06 -18.60
N GLY A 129 -23.65 12.36 -18.61
CA GLY A 129 -24.29 13.29 -17.67
C GLY A 129 -24.34 12.73 -16.25
N ILE A 130 -23.20 12.65 -15.57
CA ILE A 130 -23.12 12.29 -14.15
C ILE A 130 -22.62 13.51 -13.36
N GLY A 131 -23.42 13.92 -12.38
CA GLY A 131 -23.27 15.15 -11.61
C GLY A 131 -21.94 15.31 -10.86
N ARG A 132 -21.68 16.56 -10.44
CA ARG A 132 -20.43 17.16 -9.92
C ARG A 132 -19.74 16.53 -8.69
N ASN A 133 -20.02 15.28 -8.30
CA ASN A 133 -19.52 14.66 -7.05
C ASN A 133 -18.57 13.46 -7.22
N TRP A 134 -17.82 13.37 -8.33
CA TRP A 134 -16.93 12.23 -8.58
C TRP A 134 -15.65 12.20 -7.71
N LYS A 135 -15.29 13.28 -6.99
CA LYS A 135 -14.08 13.34 -6.13
C LYS A 135 -14.05 12.28 -5.02
N THR A 136 -15.15 11.58 -4.74
CA THR A 136 -15.27 10.68 -3.58
C THR A 136 -15.37 9.19 -3.95
N ARG A 137 -15.28 8.80 -5.23
CA ARG A 137 -15.42 7.39 -5.64
C ARG A 137 -14.33 6.93 -6.61
N CYS A 138 -13.07 7.16 -6.24
CA CYS A 138 -12.01 6.20 -6.57
C CYS A 138 -11.73 5.40 -5.30
N PHE A 139 -12.62 4.45 -4.97
CA PHE A 139 -12.22 3.35 -4.10
C PHE A 139 -11.23 2.53 -4.93
N ALA A 140 -9.95 2.89 -4.88
CA ALA A 140 -8.91 1.90 -5.09
C ALA A 140 -9.07 0.92 -3.92
N VAL A 141 -9.91 -0.10 -4.11
CA VAL A 141 -9.72 -1.34 -3.38
C VAL A 141 -8.41 -1.87 -3.93
N SER A 142 -7.31 -1.44 -3.33
CA SER A 142 -6.02 -2.07 -3.55
C SER A 142 -6.13 -3.47 -2.94
N ILE A 143 -6.70 -4.41 -3.69
CA ILE A 143 -6.40 -5.81 -3.47
C ILE A 143 -4.93 -5.92 -3.83
N VAL A 144 -4.07 -5.95 -2.82
CA VAL A 144 -2.66 -6.19 -3.03
C VAL A 144 -2.50 -7.68 -3.34
N ALA A 145 -2.73 -8.05 -4.60
CA ALA A 145 -2.35 -9.36 -5.10
C ALA A 145 -0.82 -9.37 -5.27
N ILE A 146 -0.13 -9.95 -4.28
CA ILE A 146 1.30 -10.31 -4.34
C ILE A 146 1.39 -11.80 -4.61
#